data_AF-A0A2V9B8P1-F1
#
_entry.id   AF-A0A2V9B8P1-F1
#
_cell.length_a   1.000
_cell.length_b   1.000
_cell.length_c   1.000
_cell.angle_alpha   90.00
_cell.angle_beta   90.00
_cell.angle_gamma   90.00
#
_symmetry.space_group_name_H-M   'P 1'
#
loop_
_entity.id
_entity.type
_entity.pdbx_description
1 polymer ?
#
loop_
_entity_poly.entity_id
_entity_poly.type
_entity_poly.pdbx_seq_one_letter_code
_entity_poly.pdbx_strand_id
1 'polypeptide(L)'
;MATALLLLALSTSGAAQKTALHLDGTPADPFLAASGKPVVLVFVRADCPISNRYAPLIQRISSQYAAKVTFWLVYPSRTASAGKIRQHEFQYGYKLPALRDPQHVLVAQAKVQVTPEAAVFDASRRLLYHGRIDNMYEDFGRARRAATTHELDDAIQAVLSGKTPPPNTPGVGCFISDLQ
;
A
#
# COMPACT_ATOMS: atom_id res chain seq x y z
N MET A 1 10.06 -34.65 -54.78
CA MET A 1 10.56 -33.56 -53.92
C MET A 1 9.34 -32.95 -53.24
N ALA A 2 9.10 -33.26 -51.98
CA ALA A 2 7.96 -32.73 -51.22
C ALA A 2 8.50 -32.10 -49.93
N THR A 3 8.58 -30.78 -49.91
CA THR A 3 9.05 -30.00 -48.77
C THR A 3 7.86 -29.74 -47.87
N ALA A 4 7.78 -30.44 -46.73
CA ALA A 4 6.78 -30.18 -45.71
C ALA A 4 7.18 -28.92 -44.92
N LEU A 5 6.40 -27.84 -45.04
CA LEU A 5 6.50 -26.67 -44.18
C LEU A 5 5.93 -27.02 -42.81
N LEU A 6 6.79 -27.11 -41.79
CA LEU A 6 6.39 -27.29 -40.40
C LEU A 6 6.00 -25.92 -39.82
N LEU A 7 4.70 -25.65 -39.71
CA LEU A 7 4.17 -24.50 -38.98
C LEU A 7 4.31 -24.75 -37.47
N LEU A 8 5.35 -24.19 -36.85
CA LEU A 8 5.49 -24.13 -35.40
C LEU A 8 4.48 -23.12 -34.84
N ALA A 9 3.37 -23.62 -34.30
CA ALA A 9 2.47 -22.83 -33.47
C ALA A 9 3.19 -22.48 -32.15
N LEU A 10 3.58 -21.22 -31.99
CA LEU A 10 4.08 -20.71 -30.72
C LEU A 10 2.91 -20.54 -29.75
N SER A 11 2.73 -21.55 -28.89
CA SER A 11 1.86 -21.46 -27.72
C SER A 11 2.45 -20.45 -26.72
N THR A 12 1.93 -19.23 -26.70
CA THR A 12 2.24 -18.26 -25.64
C THR A 12 1.47 -18.68 -24.39
N SER A 13 2.11 -19.49 -23.54
CA SER A 13 1.65 -19.72 -22.16
C SER A 13 1.69 -18.39 -21.40
N GLY A 14 0.58 -17.66 -21.40
CA GLY A 14 0.41 -16.47 -20.58
C GLY A 14 0.34 -16.88 -19.11
N ALA A 15 1.49 -16.87 -18.41
CA ALA A 15 1.47 -16.88 -16.96
C ALA A 15 0.63 -15.69 -16.49
N ALA A 16 -0.43 -15.93 -15.72
CA ALA A 16 -1.26 -14.86 -15.19
C ALA A 16 -0.38 -13.87 -14.43
N GLN A 17 -0.31 -12.62 -14.91
CA GLN A 17 0.48 -11.56 -14.28
C GLN A 17 -0.02 -11.38 -12.84
N LYS A 18 0.86 -11.59 -11.85
CA LYS A 18 0.51 -11.32 -10.46
C LYS A 18 0.19 -9.84 -10.30
N THR A 19 -0.94 -9.51 -9.67
CA THR A 19 -1.42 -8.14 -9.54
C THR A 19 -2.21 -7.94 -8.25
N ALA A 20 -2.30 -6.68 -7.80
CA ALA A 20 -3.25 -6.31 -6.76
C ALA A 20 -4.68 -6.35 -7.30
N LEU A 21 -5.66 -6.41 -6.40
CA LEU A 21 -7.06 -6.55 -6.76
C LEU A 21 -7.89 -5.44 -6.12
N HIS A 22 -8.89 -4.94 -6.86
CA HIS A 22 -10.00 -4.23 -6.27
C HIS A 22 -10.83 -5.18 -5.37
N LEU A 23 -11.69 -4.61 -4.52
CA LEU A 23 -12.53 -5.41 -3.61
C LEU A 23 -13.61 -6.25 -4.31
N ASP A 24 -13.84 -6.05 -5.61
CA ASP A 24 -14.68 -6.91 -6.45
C ASP A 24 -13.89 -8.06 -7.11
N GLY A 25 -12.57 -8.11 -6.92
CA GLY A 25 -11.69 -9.14 -7.48
C GLY A 25 -11.09 -8.80 -8.84
N THR A 26 -11.42 -7.65 -9.43
CA THR A 26 -10.79 -7.21 -10.68
C THR A 26 -9.34 -6.76 -10.46
N PRO A 27 -8.43 -6.94 -11.44
CA PRO A 27 -7.06 -6.43 -11.38
C PRO A 27 -7.00 -4.92 -11.11
N ALA A 28 -6.06 -4.49 -10.27
CA ALA A 28 -5.83 -3.11 -9.91
C ALA A 28 -4.37 -2.71 -10.10
N ASP A 29 -4.13 -1.59 -10.79
CA ASP A 29 -2.85 -0.88 -10.78
C ASP A 29 -3.06 0.51 -10.15
N PRO A 30 -2.60 0.75 -8.91
CA PRO A 30 -2.81 2.02 -8.22
C PRO A 30 -2.14 3.21 -8.93
N PHE A 31 -1.15 2.94 -9.79
CA PHE A 31 -0.40 3.97 -10.53
C PHE A 31 -1.08 4.40 -11.83
N LEU A 32 -1.88 3.54 -12.45
CA LEU A 32 -2.71 3.93 -13.61
C LEU A 32 -3.84 4.86 -13.18
N ALA A 33 -4.44 4.61 -12.02
CA ALA A 33 -5.51 5.43 -11.45
C ALA A 33 -5.06 6.84 -11.01
N ALA A 34 -3.75 7.11 -10.99
CA ALA A 34 -3.19 8.33 -10.42
C ALA A 34 -3.13 9.52 -11.38
N SER A 35 -3.34 9.32 -12.69
CA SER A 35 -3.31 10.39 -13.72
C SER A 35 -2.09 11.33 -13.60
N GLY A 36 -0.91 10.78 -13.32
CA GLY A 36 0.33 11.55 -13.16
C GLY A 36 0.51 12.22 -11.79
N LYS A 37 -0.34 11.92 -10.80
CA LYS A 37 -0.13 12.32 -9.40
C LYS A 37 0.79 11.33 -8.67
N PRO A 38 1.49 11.77 -7.62
CA PRO A 38 2.10 10.87 -6.65
C PRO A 38 1.08 9.89 -6.06
N VAL A 39 1.55 8.70 -5.70
CA VAL A 39 0.73 7.63 -5.10
C VAL A 39 1.23 7.34 -3.69
N VAL A 40 0.31 7.26 -2.74
CA VAL A 40 0.58 6.80 -1.38
C VAL A 40 -0.18 5.51 -1.13
N LEU A 41 0.58 4.47 -0.77
CA LEU A 41 0.04 3.19 -0.32
C LEU A 41 0.21 3.11 1.19
N VAL A 42 -0.87 2.79 1.92
CA VAL A 42 -0.80 2.52 3.36
C VAL A 42 -1.22 1.08 3.60
N PHE A 43 -0.27 0.25 4.02
CA PHE A 43 -0.47 -1.16 4.26
C PHE A 43 -1.04 -1.37 5.65
N VAL A 44 -2.19 -2.03 5.74
CA VAL A 44 -2.91 -2.25 7.00
C VAL A 44 -3.42 -3.69 7.09
N ARG A 45 -3.61 -4.19 8.30
CA ARG A 45 -4.33 -5.43 8.56
C ARG A 45 -5.48 -5.19 9.53
N ALA A 46 -6.63 -5.79 9.26
CA ALA A 46 -7.82 -5.66 10.11
C ALA A 46 -7.64 -6.30 11.50
N ASP A 47 -6.74 -7.26 11.64
CA ASP A 47 -6.40 -7.95 12.89
C ASP A 47 -5.22 -7.28 13.64
N CYS A 48 -4.63 -6.21 13.10
CA CYS A 48 -3.52 -5.50 13.73
C CYS A 48 -4.04 -4.33 14.58
N PRO A 49 -3.92 -4.38 15.92
CA PRO A 49 -4.43 -3.30 16.78
C PRO A 49 -3.72 -1.96 16.53
N ILE A 50 -2.45 -1.98 16.13
CA ILE A 50 -1.72 -0.75 15.80
C ILE A 50 -2.28 -0.13 14.51
N SER A 51 -2.48 -0.93 13.45
CA SER A 51 -3.10 -0.48 12.19
C SER A 51 -4.45 0.20 12.44
N ASN A 52 -5.25 -0.42 13.30
CA ASN A 52 -6.59 0.03 13.67
C ASN A 52 -6.55 1.38 14.40
N ARG A 53 -5.56 1.61 15.27
CA ARG A 53 -5.38 2.87 16.00
C ARG A 53 -4.92 4.02 15.12
N TYR A 54 -4.23 3.72 14.02
CA TYR A 54 -3.80 4.72 13.03
C TYR A 54 -4.91 5.19 12.09
N ALA A 55 -6.08 4.54 12.07
CA ALA A 55 -7.14 4.84 11.11
C ALA A 55 -7.55 6.33 11.06
N PRO A 56 -7.76 7.04 12.19
CA PRO A 56 -8.11 8.46 12.16
C PRO A 56 -7.00 9.33 11.55
N LEU A 57 -5.73 9.00 11.83
CA LEU A 57 -4.59 9.74 11.29
C LEU A 57 -4.44 9.53 9.78
N ILE A 58 -4.53 8.27 9.32
CA ILE A 58 -4.48 7.93 7.90
C ILE A 58 -5.61 8.63 7.15
N GLN A 59 -6.83 8.62 7.72
CA GLN A 59 -7.97 9.32 7.14
C GLN A 59 -7.71 10.83 7.04
N ARG A 60 -7.20 11.45 8.10
CA ARG A 60 -6.85 12.89 8.12
C ARG A 60 -5.83 13.24 7.05
N ILE A 61 -4.72 12.51 6.97
CA ILE A 61 -3.66 12.73 5.98
C ILE A 61 -4.21 12.55 4.56
N SER A 62 -4.95 11.47 4.30
CA SER A 62 -5.53 11.23 2.97
C SER A 62 -6.47 12.35 2.53
N SER A 63 -7.31 12.86 3.44
CA SER A 63 -8.21 13.97 3.16
C SER A 63 -7.47 15.29 2.92
N GLN A 64 -6.41 15.55 3.67
CA GLN A 64 -5.56 16.75 3.51
C GLN A 64 -4.92 16.83 2.11
N TYR A 65 -4.54 15.69 1.53
CA TYR A 65 -3.81 15.64 0.25
C TYR A 65 -4.63 15.13 -0.94
N ALA A 66 -5.93 14.87 -0.79
CA ALA A 66 -6.79 14.23 -1.81
C ALA A 66 -6.76 14.92 -3.18
N ALA A 67 -6.58 16.24 -3.23
CA ALA A 67 -6.49 16.97 -4.50
C ALA A 67 -5.18 16.70 -5.26
N LYS A 68 -4.09 16.40 -4.55
CA LYS A 68 -2.71 16.37 -5.06
C LYS A 68 -2.11 14.97 -5.16
N VAL A 69 -2.62 14.02 -4.39
CA VAL A 69 -2.04 12.68 -4.22
C VAL A 69 -3.15 11.64 -4.28
N THR A 70 -2.88 10.50 -4.91
CA THR A 70 -3.78 9.35 -4.90
C THR A 70 -3.43 8.41 -3.75
N PHE A 71 -4.40 8.14 -2.87
CA PHE A 71 -4.22 7.26 -1.71
C PHE A 71 -4.92 5.92 -1.90
N TRP A 72 -4.29 4.85 -1.42
CA TRP A 72 -4.90 3.54 -1.29
C TRP A 72 -4.57 2.92 0.07
N LEU A 73 -5.59 2.35 0.72
CA LEU A 73 -5.35 1.31 1.71
C LEU A 73 -4.99 0.02 0.99
N VAL A 74 -3.97 -0.69 1.47
CA VAL A 74 -3.58 -1.98 0.91
C VAL A 74 -3.67 -3.03 2.01
N TYR A 75 -4.46 -4.07 1.76
CA TYR A 75 -4.60 -5.21 2.65
C TYR A 75 -3.76 -6.37 2.11
N PRO A 76 -2.58 -6.66 2.69
CA PRO A 76 -1.66 -7.66 2.18
C PRO A 76 -2.06 -9.10 2.54
N SER A 77 -3.05 -9.29 3.42
CA SER A 77 -3.47 -10.63 3.84
C SER A 77 -3.93 -11.47 2.64
N ARG A 78 -3.31 -12.64 2.50
CA ARG A 78 -3.61 -13.62 1.44
C ARG A 78 -5.03 -14.14 1.50
N THR A 79 -5.61 -14.19 2.70
CA THR A 79 -6.89 -14.83 3.01
C THR A 79 -8.00 -13.85 3.37
N ALA A 80 -7.70 -12.56 3.60
CA ALA A 80 -8.72 -11.56 3.90
C ALA A 80 -9.72 -11.42 2.74
N SER A 81 -11.00 -11.68 3.03
CA SER A 81 -12.08 -11.50 2.07
C SER A 81 -12.46 -10.02 1.93
N ALA A 82 -13.04 -9.66 0.78
CA ALA A 82 -13.54 -8.30 0.55
C ALA A 82 -14.62 -7.90 1.57
N GLY A 83 -15.45 -8.85 2.04
CA GLY A 83 -16.43 -8.59 3.09
C GLY A 83 -15.79 -8.20 4.42
N LYS A 84 -14.74 -8.91 4.85
CA LYS A 84 -13.98 -8.59 6.07
C LYS A 84 -13.29 -7.24 5.97
N ILE A 85 -12.77 -6.89 4.78
CA ILE A 85 -12.17 -5.58 4.52
C ILE A 85 -13.21 -4.47 4.63
N ARG A 86 -14.36 -4.60 3.95
CA ARG A 86 -15.45 -3.60 4.05
C ARG A 86 -15.96 -3.42 5.48
N GLN A 87 -16.06 -4.51 6.23
CA GLN A 87 -16.42 -4.45 7.65
C GLN A 87 -15.38 -3.66 8.45
N HIS A 88 -14.10 -3.90 8.22
CA HIS A 88 -13.02 -3.16 8.87
C HIS A 88 -13.03 -1.68 8.49
N GLU A 89 -13.22 -1.35 7.21
CA GLU A 89 -13.36 0.03 6.74
C GLU A 89 -14.50 0.76 7.44
N PHE A 90 -15.67 0.11 7.54
CA PHE A 90 -16.83 0.65 8.25
C PHE A 90 -16.54 0.86 9.74
N GLN A 91 -15.98 -0.14 10.42
CA GLN A 91 -15.71 -0.10 11.86
C GLN A 91 -14.72 1.01 12.26
N TYR A 92 -13.73 1.28 11.41
CA TYR A 92 -12.67 2.26 11.70
C TYR A 92 -12.84 3.58 10.94
N GLY A 93 -13.96 3.75 10.23
CA GLY A 93 -14.31 5.01 9.58
C GLY A 93 -13.44 5.37 8.38
N TYR A 94 -12.85 4.39 7.70
CA TYR A 94 -12.10 4.60 6.47
C TYR A 94 -13.03 4.97 5.31
N LYS A 95 -12.65 6.02 4.58
CA LYS A 95 -13.37 6.55 3.41
C LYS A 95 -12.51 6.60 2.13
N LEU A 96 -11.20 6.37 2.26
CA LEU A 96 -10.28 6.22 1.13
C LEU A 96 -10.41 4.82 0.51
N PRO A 97 -10.12 4.65 -0.78
CA PRO A 97 -10.32 3.37 -1.46
C PRO A 97 -9.30 2.33 -1.02
N ALA A 98 -9.66 1.05 -1.13
CA ALA A 98 -8.81 -0.08 -0.73
C ALA A 98 -8.54 -1.08 -1.84
N LEU A 99 -7.37 -1.70 -1.75
CA LEU A 99 -6.90 -2.81 -2.56
C LEU A 99 -6.59 -4.03 -1.70
N ARG A 100 -6.73 -5.20 -2.31
CA ARG A 100 -6.21 -6.46 -1.79
C ARG A 100 -4.88 -6.75 -2.50
N ASP A 101 -3.87 -7.17 -1.73
CA ASP A 101 -2.58 -7.60 -2.28
C ASP A 101 -2.20 -9.02 -1.81
N PRO A 102 -3.01 -10.05 -2.12
CA PRO A 102 -2.80 -11.41 -1.61
C PRO A 102 -1.56 -12.10 -2.19
N GLN A 103 -1.00 -11.54 -3.26
CA GLN A 103 0.21 -12.04 -3.92
C GLN A 103 1.46 -11.24 -3.55
N HIS A 104 1.32 -10.25 -2.67
CA HIS A 104 2.41 -9.39 -2.17
C HIS A 104 3.14 -8.64 -3.29
N VAL A 105 2.43 -8.26 -4.36
CA VAL A 105 2.99 -7.51 -5.49
C VAL A 105 3.29 -6.08 -5.08
N LEU A 106 2.35 -5.42 -4.41
CA LEU A 106 2.54 -4.06 -3.90
C LEU A 106 3.47 -4.07 -2.69
N VAL A 107 3.40 -5.08 -1.83
CA VAL A 107 4.35 -5.27 -0.72
C VAL A 107 5.79 -5.30 -1.24
N ALA A 108 6.06 -6.10 -2.28
CA ALA A 108 7.40 -6.20 -2.88
C ALA A 108 7.85 -4.87 -3.52
N GLN A 109 6.96 -4.18 -4.25
CA GLN A 109 7.26 -2.88 -4.86
C GLN A 109 7.54 -1.80 -3.81
N ALA A 110 6.78 -1.80 -2.72
CA ALA A 110 6.87 -0.83 -1.63
C ALA A 110 7.97 -1.14 -0.62
N LYS A 111 8.53 -2.36 -0.63
CA LYS A 111 9.56 -2.85 0.31
C LYS A 111 9.13 -2.79 1.79
N VAL A 112 7.83 -2.85 2.05
CA VAL A 112 7.26 -2.83 3.40
C VAL A 112 7.35 -4.21 4.06
N GLN A 113 7.43 -4.23 5.38
CA GLN A 113 7.64 -5.43 6.19
C GLN A 113 6.61 -5.60 7.31
N VAL A 114 6.01 -4.50 7.77
CA VAL A 114 5.07 -4.50 8.90
C VAL A 114 3.77 -3.78 8.54
N THR A 115 2.78 -3.87 9.43
CA THR A 115 1.56 -3.06 9.36
C THR A 115 1.27 -2.38 10.70
N PRO A 116 0.96 -1.07 10.71
CA PRO A 116 0.86 -0.21 9.53
C PRO A 116 2.22 0.24 9.02
N GLU A 117 2.36 0.35 7.70
CA GLU A 117 3.53 0.92 7.04
C GLU A 117 3.09 1.65 5.78
N ALA A 118 3.72 2.78 5.47
CA ALA A 118 3.37 3.61 4.32
C ALA A 118 4.48 3.57 3.27
N ALA A 119 4.10 3.76 2.02
CA ALA A 119 5.01 3.96 0.90
C ALA A 119 4.53 5.10 0.01
N VAL A 120 5.45 6.00 -0.35
CA VAL A 120 5.20 7.17 -1.20
C VAL A 120 5.98 7.00 -2.50
N PHE A 121 5.26 7.09 -3.60
CA PHE A 121 5.77 7.01 -4.96
C PHE A 121 5.55 8.32 -5.68
N ASP A 122 6.49 8.71 -6.55
CA ASP A 122 6.26 9.81 -7.48
C ASP A 122 5.36 9.43 -8.66
N ALA A 123 5.05 10.42 -9.50
CA ALA A 123 4.26 10.26 -10.72
C ALA A 123 4.87 9.27 -11.73
N SER A 124 6.18 9.00 -11.63
CA SER A 124 6.91 8.05 -12.47
C SER A 124 7.02 6.67 -11.82
N ARG A 125 6.24 6.40 -10.77
CA ARG A 125 6.21 5.14 -10.01
C ARG A 125 7.51 4.81 -9.29
N ARG A 126 8.39 5.78 -9.05
CA ARG A 126 9.61 5.56 -8.27
C ARG A 126 9.26 5.63 -6.79
N LEU A 127 9.68 4.62 -6.03
CA LEU A 127 9.56 4.61 -4.57
C LEU A 127 10.50 5.64 -3.97
N LEU A 128 9.95 6.65 -3.31
CA LEU A 128 10.72 7.75 -2.70
C LEU A 128 10.76 7.68 -1.17
N TYR A 129 9.78 7.02 -0.56
CA TYR A 129 9.75 6.77 0.88
C TYR A 129 9.04 5.45 1.17
N HIS A 130 9.54 4.69 2.13
CA HIS A 130 8.75 3.69 2.83
C HIS A 130 9.12 3.64 4.32
N GLY A 131 8.14 3.38 5.17
CA GLY A 131 8.36 3.28 6.60
C GLY A 131 7.15 3.65 7.44
N ARG A 132 7.40 4.02 8.69
CA ARG A 132 6.37 4.38 9.67
C ARG A 132 5.55 5.59 9.25
N ILE A 133 4.35 5.71 9.78
CA ILE A 133 3.49 6.89 9.55
C ILE A 133 3.98 8.08 10.38
N ASP A 134 4.23 7.82 11.67
CA ASP A 134 4.78 8.74 12.66
C ASP A 134 5.50 7.94 13.77
N ASN A 135 5.97 8.60 14.82
CA ASN A 135 6.61 7.95 15.96
C ASN A 135 5.69 7.68 17.18
N MET A 136 4.36 7.64 17.00
CA MET A 136 3.40 7.42 18.09
C MET A 136 3.67 6.10 18.84
N TYR A 137 4.09 5.05 18.14
CA TYR A 137 4.47 3.78 18.75
C TYR A 137 5.99 3.64 18.85
N GLU A 138 6.49 3.41 20.05
CA GLU A 138 7.91 3.13 20.31
C GLU A 138 8.21 1.63 20.17
N ASP A 139 7.26 0.80 20.58
CA ASP A 139 7.32 -0.66 20.51
C ASP A 139 5.90 -1.25 20.55
N PHE A 140 5.75 -2.55 20.32
CA PHE A 140 4.48 -3.25 20.40
C PHE A 140 3.89 -3.11 21.81
N GLY A 141 2.68 -2.54 21.91
CA GLY A 141 2.04 -2.25 23.20
C GLY A 141 2.56 -1.00 23.92
N ARG A 142 3.54 -0.28 23.36
CA ARG A 142 4.11 0.95 23.95
C ARG A 142 3.88 2.16 23.04
N ALA A 143 2.83 2.92 23.36
CA ALA A 143 2.50 4.17 22.69
C ALA A 143 2.95 5.39 23.49
N ARG A 144 3.37 6.44 22.79
CA ARG A 144 3.59 7.78 23.34
C ARG A 144 2.23 8.41 23.71
N ARG A 145 2.30 9.49 24.49
CA ARG A 145 1.12 10.36 24.72
C ARG A 145 0.73 11.13 23.45
N ALA A 146 1.71 11.49 22.64
CA ALA A 146 1.55 12.14 21.35
C ALA A 146 2.75 11.80 20.45
N ALA A 147 2.52 11.75 19.14
CA ALA A 147 3.59 11.74 18.15
C ALA A 147 4.34 13.08 18.17
N THR A 148 5.65 13.04 17.99
CA THR A 148 6.54 14.21 17.90
C THR A 148 7.25 14.33 16.55
N THR A 149 7.09 13.34 15.67
CA THR A 149 7.56 13.37 14.28
C THR A 149 6.47 12.83 13.37
N HIS A 150 6.48 13.16 12.07
CA HIS A 150 5.37 12.89 11.15
C HIS A 150 5.88 12.43 9.78
N GLU A 151 6.63 11.32 9.73
CA GLU A 151 7.42 10.94 8.55
C GLU A 151 6.59 10.79 7.27
N LEU A 152 5.37 10.25 7.33
CA LEU A 152 4.52 10.14 6.14
C LEU A 152 4.11 11.52 5.60
N ASP A 153 3.73 12.43 6.50
CA ASP A 153 3.34 13.79 6.10
C ASP A 153 4.54 14.53 5.49
N ASP A 154 5.71 14.46 6.15
CA ASP A 154 6.96 15.05 5.67
C ASP A 154 7.37 14.49 4.30
N ALA A 155 7.24 13.17 4.10
CA ALA A 155 7.53 12.52 2.83
C ALA A 155 6.60 12.98 1.71
N ILE A 156 5.29 13.09 1.98
CA ILE A 156 4.32 13.59 0.99
C ILE A 156 4.64 15.04 0.61
N GLN A 157 4.91 15.90 1.60
CA GLN A 157 5.26 17.30 1.34
C GLN A 157 6.53 17.42 0.51
N ALA A 158 7.56 16.60 0.80
CA ALA A 158 8.80 16.58 0.05
C ALA A 158 8.57 16.20 -1.41
N VAL A 159 7.83 15.12 -1.68
CA VAL A 159 7.50 14.68 -3.04
C VAL A 159 6.72 15.75 -3.80
N LEU A 160 5.72 16.37 -3.18
CA LEU A 160 4.93 17.44 -3.80
C LEU A 160 5.77 18.71 -4.09
N SER A 161 6.85 18.92 -3.35
CA SER A 161 7.74 20.08 -3.49
C SER A 161 8.99 19.79 -4.32
N GLY A 162 9.15 18.58 -4.85
CA GLY A 162 10.37 18.15 -5.55
C GLY A 162 11.62 18.10 -4.67
N LYS A 163 11.45 17.93 -3.35
CA LYS A 163 12.53 17.80 -2.36
C LYS A 163 12.80 16.34 -2.03
N THR A 164 13.95 16.08 -1.43
CA THR A 164 14.30 14.75 -0.88
C THR A 164 13.41 14.43 0.33
N PRO A 165 12.71 13.28 0.34
CA PRO A 165 11.97 12.81 1.52
C PRO A 165 12.89 12.49 2.71
N PRO A 166 12.35 12.37 3.93
CA PRO A 166 13.12 11.92 5.08
C PRO A 166 13.65 10.48 4.85
N PRO A 167 14.73 10.09 5.56
CA PRO A 167 15.20 8.71 5.55
C PRO A 167 14.10 7.73 5.97
N ASN A 168 14.10 6.55 5.35
CA ASN A 168 13.20 5.46 5.71
C ASN A 168 13.40 5.09 7.19
N THR A 169 12.31 5.05 7.93
CA THR A 169 12.32 4.68 9.36
C THR A 169 11.39 3.49 9.56
N PRO A 170 11.86 2.36 10.12
CA PRO A 170 11.02 1.19 10.33
C PRO A 170 9.77 1.50 11.16
N GLY A 171 8.65 0.89 10.78
CA GLY A 171 7.40 0.90 11.54
C GLY A 171 7.42 -0.06 12.72
N VAL A 172 6.54 0.19 13.68
CA VAL A 172 6.19 -0.75 14.74
C VAL A 172 4.84 -1.34 14.42
N GLY A 173 4.74 -2.66 14.32
CA GLY A 173 3.53 -3.28 13.79
C GLY A 173 3.54 -4.80 13.75
N CYS A 174 2.46 -5.37 13.22
CA CYS A 174 2.38 -6.80 12.93
C CYS A 174 3.13 -7.09 11.63
N PHE A 175 3.97 -8.13 11.61
CA PHE A 175 4.72 -8.51 10.42
C PHE A 175 3.81 -8.96 9.28
N ILE A 176 4.19 -8.61 8.05
CA ILE A 176 3.51 -9.08 6.83
C ILE A 176 3.90 -10.53 6.52
N SER A 177 5.10 -10.99 6.93
CA SER A 177 5.56 -12.38 6.75
C SER A 177 4.64 -13.40 7.41
N ASP A 178 3.92 -13.01 8.46
CA ASP A 178 2.99 -13.88 9.21
C ASP A 178 1.69 -14.12 8.43
N LEU A 179 1.49 -13.43 7.31
CA LEU A 179 0.41 -13.65 6.35
C LEU A 179 0.83 -14.75 5.37
N GLN A 180 0.82 -15.99 5.85
CA GLN A 180 0.88 -17.18 5.01
C GLN A 180 -0.48 -17.53 4.40
#